data_AF-X1BZL7-F1
#
_entry.id   AF-X1BZL7-F1
#
_cell.length_a   1.000
_cell.length_b   1.000
_cell.length_c   1.000
_cell.angle_alpha   90.00
_cell.angle_beta   90.00
_cell.angle_gamma   90.00
#
_symmetry.space_group_name_H-M   'P 1'
#
loop_
_entity.id
_entity.type
_entity.pdbx_description
1 polymer ?
#
loop_
_entity_poly.entity_id
_entity_poly.type
_entity_poly.pdbx_seq_one_letter_code
_entity_poly.pdbx_strand_id
1 'polypeptide(L)'
;MSLLMVMDGQGGGIGRTIIKRLRDAFGDEIEILALGTNSVATSQMMKAGANRGATGVNAIVRMAPEVDIIIGPLAITMANAMMGEVTPQMAEAISSSKA
;
A
#
# COMPACT_ATOMS: atom_id res chain seq x y z
N MET A 1 12.98 1.07 -13.56
CA MET A 1 12.81 1.10 -12.11
C MET A 1 11.50 0.40 -11.81
N SER A 2 11.48 -0.62 -10.95
CA SER A 2 10.22 -1.26 -10.56
C SER A 2 9.45 -0.35 -9.60
N LEU A 3 8.16 -0.17 -9.86
CA LEU A 3 7.24 0.58 -9.01
C LEU A 3 6.48 -0.38 -8.10
N LEU A 4 6.72 -0.29 -6.79
CA LEU A 4 6.14 -1.16 -5.79
C LEU A 4 5.14 -0.39 -4.93
N MET A 5 3.91 -0.90 -4.84
CA MET A 5 2.90 -0.38 -3.93
C MET A 5 2.93 -1.14 -2.61
N VAL A 6 3.06 -0.43 -1.50
CA VAL A 6 2.77 -0.97 -0.16
C VAL A 6 1.44 -0.44 0.30
N MET A 7 0.47 -1.34 0.48
CA MET A 7 -0.85 -1.01 1.02
C MET A 7 -0.97 -1.49 2.46
N ASP A 8 -1.48 -0.63 3.34
CA ASP A 8 -1.79 -0.99 4.72
C ASP A 8 -3.00 -0.19 5.23
N GLY A 9 -3.60 -0.66 6.32
CA GLY A 9 -4.61 0.07 7.08
C GLY A 9 -4.26 0.10 8.55
N GLN A 10 -5.27 0.25 9.42
CA GLN A 10 -5.18 0.09 10.88
C GLN A 10 -3.83 0.53 11.49
N GLY A 11 -3.60 1.84 11.50
CA GLY A 11 -2.39 2.43 12.10
C GLY A 11 -1.07 2.23 11.33
N GLY A 12 -1.01 1.44 10.26
CA GLY A 12 0.13 1.36 9.32
C GLY A 12 1.34 0.56 9.79
N GLY A 13 1.20 -0.28 10.82
CA GLY A 13 2.32 -0.98 11.44
C GLY A 13 3.00 -2.00 10.53
N ILE A 14 2.22 -2.72 9.73
CA ILE A 14 2.72 -3.77 8.83
C ILE A 14 3.43 -3.11 7.64
N GLY A 15 2.78 -2.14 6.99
CA GLY A 15 3.33 -1.39 5.87
C GLY A 15 4.61 -0.65 6.23
N ARG A 16 4.65 0.00 7.41
CA ARG A 16 5.88 0.62 7.94
C ARG A 16 7.02 -0.38 8.04
N THR A 17 6.74 -1.59 8.52
CA THR A 17 7.76 -2.63 8.71
C THR A 17 8.26 -3.15 7.37
N ILE A 18 7.36 -3.40 6.43
CA ILE A 18 7.68 -3.82 5.06
C ILE A 18 8.60 -2.80 4.39
N ILE A 19 8.23 -1.51 4.41
CA ILE A 19 9.00 -0.45 3.75
C ILE A 19 10.41 -0.35 4.32
N LYS A 20 10.57 -0.42 5.65
CA LYS A 20 11.91 -0.41 6.26
C LYS A 20 12.77 -1.55 5.75
N ARG A 21 12.23 -2.77 5.70
CA ARG A 21 12.97 -3.94 5.21
C ARG A 21 13.31 -3.84 3.73
N LEU A 22 12.40 -3.29 2.92
CA LEU A 22 12.66 -3.02 1.51
C LEU A 22 13.80 -2.01 1.34
N ARG A 23 13.83 -0.94 2.13
CA ARG A 23 14.93 0.04 2.12
C ARG A 23 16.25 -0.54 2.60
N ASP A 24 16.24 -1.35 3.65
CA ASP A 24 17.45 -2.02 4.14
C ASP A 24 18.04 -2.96 3.07
N ALA A 25 17.19 -3.60 2.26
CA ALA A 25 17.62 -4.58 1.25
C ALA A 25 17.98 -3.96 -0.10
N PHE A 26 17.26 -2.93 -0.55
CA PHE A 26 17.35 -2.39 -1.91
C PHE A 26 17.72 -0.90 -1.99
N GLY A 27 17.85 -0.21 -0.85
CA GLY A 27 18.13 1.22 -0.82
C GLY A 27 17.12 2.03 -1.65
N ASP A 28 17.64 2.83 -2.58
CA ASP A 28 16.86 3.70 -3.48
C ASP A 28 16.67 3.11 -4.89
N GLU A 29 17.03 1.84 -5.11
CA GLU A 29 16.88 1.18 -6.43
C GLU A 29 15.43 0.88 -6.82
N ILE A 30 14.51 0.93 -5.85
CA ILE A 30 13.08 0.72 -6.04
C ILE A 30 12.28 1.95 -5.64
N GLU A 31 11.27 2.28 -6.45
CA GLU A 31 10.28 3.30 -6.10
C GLU A 31 9.18 2.65 -5.28
N ILE A 32 8.93 3.17 -4.07
CA ILE A 32 7.93 2.66 -3.14
C ILE A 32 6.81 3.67 -2.97
N LEU A 33 5.60 3.24 -3.30
CA LEU A 33 4.36 4.00 -3.19
C LEU A 33 3.55 3.51 -1.99
N ALA A 34 3.36 4.36 -0.98
CA ALA A 34 2.62 4.05 0.24
C ALA A 34 1.14 4.42 0.11
N LEU A 35 0.25 3.42 0.05
CA LEU A 35 -1.19 3.61 -0.08
C LEU A 35 -1.90 3.17 1.20
N GLY A 36 -2.28 4.13 2.04
CA GLY A 36 -3.06 3.83 3.23
C GLY A 36 -4.55 3.81 2.95
N THR A 37 -5.27 2.89 3.59
CA THR A 37 -6.75 2.99 3.70
C THR A 37 -7.18 4.22 4.50
N ASN A 38 -6.31 4.70 5.40
CA ASN A 38 -6.48 5.91 6.19
C ASN A 38 -5.18 6.74 6.25
N SER A 39 -5.29 8.01 6.66
CA SER A 39 -4.15 8.95 6.65
C SER A 39 -3.05 8.61 7.65
N VAL A 40 -3.39 7.91 8.75
CA VAL A 40 -2.39 7.49 9.76
C VAL A 40 -1.49 6.41 9.18
N ALA A 41 -2.07 5.41 8.51
CA ALA A 41 -1.33 4.35 7.86
C ALA A 41 -0.37 4.90 6.79
N THR A 42 -0.88 5.77 5.91
CA THR A 42 -0.05 6.46 4.90
C THR A 42 1.10 7.22 5.55
N SER A 43 0.83 8.00 6.61
CA SER A 43 1.86 8.80 7.29
C SER A 43 2.96 7.91 7.90
N GLN A 44 2.60 6.79 8.51
CA GLN A 44 3.57 5.86 9.10
C GLN A 44 4.45 5.21 8.04
N MET A 45 3.87 4.83 6.90
CA MET A 45 4.60 4.31 5.76
C MET A 45 5.53 5.35 5.12
N MET A 46 5.09 6.61 4.97
CA MET A 46 5.94 7.70 4.48
C MET A 46 7.14 7.94 5.40
N LYS A 47 6.91 7.98 6.73
CA LYS A 47 7.99 8.08 7.73
C LYS A 47 8.94 6.88 7.73
N ALA A 48 8.54 5.76 7.13
CA ALA A 48 9.37 4.57 6.97
C ALA A 48 10.32 4.66 5.77
N GLY A 49 10.14 5.65 4.88
CA GLY A 49 10.98 5.85 3.71
C GLY A 49 10.31 5.53 2.37
N ALA A 50 8.97 5.48 2.28
CA ALA A 50 8.30 5.47 0.97
C ALA A 50 8.58 6.77 0.20
N ASN A 51 8.68 6.69 -1.13
CA ASN A 51 8.96 7.87 -1.95
C ASN A 51 7.74 8.79 -2.07
N ARG A 52 6.57 8.18 -2.22
CA ARG A 52 5.29 8.88 -2.47
C ARG A 52 4.20 8.17 -1.69
N GLY A 53 3.16 8.91 -1.30
CA GLY A 53 2.05 8.31 -0.58
C GLY A 53 0.74 9.04 -0.80
N ALA A 54 -0.35 8.27 -0.74
CA ALA A 54 -1.70 8.75 -0.89
C ALA A 54 -2.65 7.91 -0.04
N THR A 55 -3.85 8.44 0.23
CA THR A 55 -4.84 7.80 1.10
C THR A 55 -6.17 7.64 0.37
N GLY A 56 -6.85 6.53 0.65
CA GLY A 56 -8.28 6.36 0.36
C GLY A 56 -8.57 5.69 -0.98
N VAL A 57 -9.87 5.51 -1.24
CA VAL A 57 -10.39 4.62 -2.29
C VAL A 57 -9.83 4.94 -3.65
N ASN A 58 -9.95 6.20 -4.09
CA ASN A 58 -9.55 6.57 -5.44
C ASN A 58 -8.04 6.43 -5.66
N ALA A 59 -7.23 6.73 -4.65
CA ALA A 59 -5.78 6.54 -4.75
C ALA A 59 -5.44 5.06 -4.95
N ILE A 60 -6.03 4.17 -4.15
CA ILE A 60 -5.81 2.72 -4.25
C ILE A 60 -6.30 2.17 -5.59
N VAL A 61 -7.54 2.49 -5.98
CA VAL A 61 -8.15 1.99 -7.22
C VAL A 61 -7.39 2.43 -8.46
N ARG A 62 -6.89 3.67 -8.48
CA ARG A 62 -6.16 4.22 -9.63
C ARG A 62 -4.71 3.74 -9.70
N MET A 63 -4.07 3.41 -8.58
CA MET A 63 -2.66 3.01 -8.56
C MET A 63 -2.46 1.50 -8.60
N ALA A 64 -3.38 0.69 -8.07
CA ALA A 64 -3.28 -0.76 -8.09
C ALA A 64 -2.96 -1.38 -9.47
N PRO A 65 -3.55 -0.95 -10.60
CA PRO A 65 -3.22 -1.49 -11.92
C PRO A 65 -1.97 -0.90 -12.58
N GLU A 66 -1.38 0.16 -12.00
CA GLU A 66 -0.26 0.92 -12.58
C GLU A 66 1.09 0.54 -11.97
N VAL A 67 1.11 -0.32 -10.95
CA VAL A 67 2.31 -0.77 -10.26
C VAL A 67 2.72 -2.17 -10.71
N ASP A 68 3.99 -2.50 -10.56
CA ASP A 68 4.52 -3.83 -10.93
C ASP A 68 4.27 -4.87 -9.83
N ILE A 69 4.20 -4.44 -8.56
CA ILE A 69 4.05 -5.30 -7.39
C ILE A 69 3.17 -4.62 -6.34
N ILE A 70 2.26 -5.37 -5.71
CA ILE A 70 1.50 -4.94 -4.53
C ILE A 70 1.91 -5.79 -3.32
N ILE A 71 2.26 -5.13 -2.20
CA ILE A 71 2.60 -5.79 -0.93
C ILE A 71 1.73 -5.21 0.19
N GLY A 72 1.18 -6.09 1.02
CA GLY A 72 0.43 -5.69 2.22
C GLY A 72 -0.12 -6.91 2.97
N PRO A 73 -0.85 -6.70 4.08
CA PRO A 73 -1.54 -7.79 4.76
C PRO A 73 -2.64 -8.37 3.86
N LEU A 74 -2.92 -9.67 3.96
CA LEU A 74 -3.96 -10.35 3.15
C LEU A 74 -5.32 -9.63 3.20
N ALA A 75 -5.65 -8.98 4.32
CA ALA A 75 -6.87 -8.23 4.50
C ALA A 75 -7.12 -7.13 3.43
N ILE A 76 -6.10 -6.63 2.71
CA ILE A 76 -6.29 -5.63 1.65
C ILE A 76 -7.11 -6.15 0.46
N THR A 77 -7.22 -7.47 0.29
CA THR A 77 -8.04 -8.10 -0.77
C THR A 77 -9.45 -8.46 -0.29
N MET A 78 -9.75 -8.23 0.98
CA MET A 78 -11.02 -8.62 1.60
C MET A 78 -11.90 -7.39 1.78
N ALA A 79 -13.00 -7.30 1.03
CA ALA A 79 -13.96 -6.22 1.17
C ALA A 79 -14.49 -6.11 2.62
N ASN A 80 -14.63 -4.88 3.10
CA ASN A 80 -15.06 -4.51 4.45
C ASN A 80 -14.14 -4.98 5.58
N ALA A 81 -12.93 -5.48 5.28
CA ALA A 81 -11.94 -5.77 6.29
C ALA A 81 -11.44 -4.50 7.00
N MET A 82 -10.65 -4.68 8.06
CA MET A 82 -10.05 -3.58 8.82
C MET A 82 -11.10 -2.59 9.34
N MET A 83 -12.21 -3.12 9.89
CA MET A 83 -13.35 -2.32 10.38
C MET A 83 -14.01 -1.46 9.28
N GLY A 84 -13.99 -1.92 8.03
CA GLY A 84 -14.60 -1.22 6.89
C GLY A 84 -13.68 -0.24 6.17
N GLU A 85 -12.40 -0.15 6.56
CA GLU A 85 -11.40 0.67 5.87
C GLU A 85 -11.14 0.20 4.42
N VAL A 86 -11.19 -1.12 4.18
CA VAL A 86 -11.07 -1.69 2.84
C VAL A 86 -12.44 -1.72 2.19
N THR A 87 -12.66 -0.88 1.17
CA THR A 87 -13.94 -0.89 0.43
C THR A 87 -13.97 -2.02 -0.59
N PRO A 88 -15.16 -2.46 -1.05
CA PRO A 88 -15.26 -3.42 -2.15
C PRO A 88 -14.47 -3.00 -3.40
N GLN A 89 -14.49 -1.70 -3.73
CA GLN A 89 -13.75 -1.15 -4.89
C GLN A 89 -12.23 -1.28 -4.72
N MET A 90 -11.71 -1.05 -3.50
CA MET A 90 -10.30 -1.27 -3.22
C MET A 90 -9.94 -2.75 -3.39
N ALA A 91 -10.70 -3.65 -2.75
CA ALA A 91 -10.44 -5.09 -2.79
C ALA A 91 -10.48 -5.64 -4.22
N GLU A 92 -11.46 -5.20 -5.02
CA GLU A 92 -11.56 -5.54 -6.45
C GLU A 92 -10.34 -5.05 -7.21
N ALA A 93 -9.99 -3.76 -7.12
CA ALA A 93 -8.86 -3.19 -7.86
C ALA A 93 -7.52 -3.87 -7.52
N ILE A 94 -7.30 -4.21 -6.24
CA ILE A 94 -6.12 -4.98 -5.82
C ILE A 94 -6.16 -6.39 -6.40
N SER A 95 -7.27 -7.10 -6.26
CA SER A 95 -7.37 -8.53 -6.64
C SER A 95 -7.44 -8.74 -8.16
N SER A 96 -7.86 -7.73 -8.92
CA SER A 96 -7.89 -7.75 -10.39
C SER A 96 -6.61 -7.20 -11.03
N SER A 97 -5.68 -6.69 -10.23
CA SER A 97 -4.41 -6.18 -10.76
C SER A 97 -3.58 -7.30 -11.38
N LYS A 98 -2.71 -6.93 -12.33
CA LYS A 98 -1.72 -7.83 -12.92
C LYS A 98 -0.41 -7.90 -12.12
N ALA A 99 -0.30 -7.06 -11.09
CA ALA A 99 0.82 -6.99 -10.16
C ALA A 99 0.94 -8.24 -9.27
#